data_AF-A0A7V3PMK8-F1
#
_entry.id   AF-A0A7V3PMK8-F1
#
_cell.length_a   1.000
_cell.length_b   1.000
_cell.length_c   1.000
_cell.angle_alpha   90.00
_cell.angle_beta   90.00
_cell.angle_gamma   90.00
#
_symmetry.space_group_name_H-M   'P 1'
#
loop_
_entity.id
_entity.type
_entity.pdbx_description
1 polymer ?
#
loop_
_entity_poly.entity_id
_entity_poly.type
_entity_poly.pdbx_seq_one_letter_code
_entity_poly.pdbx_strand_id
1 'polypeptide(L)'
;MTINSNTDKLIDGEVRYKASEYNFDGEISDTSALFFLIQKEKGKSVATIFQSRKKTNFLNLHLNQNPIWEIKVNADISDFDLDLSSLKSKEIKIESNFSSGKINIGKPISESRIYLDLNFTNLKIDLPDDVDVEVITDKNFSNVDLIGLEQIEKNIYRSKNFDRTKDHFVIELSSNFSSVSFH
;
A
#
# COMPACT_ATOMS: atom_id res chain seq x y z
N MET A 1 4.50 -3.35 -9.00
CA MET A 1 3.32 -2.47 -9.11
C MET A 1 3.79 -1.05 -8.85
N THR A 2 3.38 -0.13 -9.70
CA THR A 2 3.62 1.30 -9.53
C THR A 2 2.29 2.01 -9.42
N ILE A 3 2.15 2.91 -8.45
CA ILE A 3 1.03 3.84 -8.35
C ILE A 3 1.63 5.22 -8.20
N ASN A 4 1.12 6.20 -8.93
CA ASN A 4 1.44 7.60 -8.74
C ASN A 4 0.19 8.47 -9.02
N SER A 5 0.34 9.78 -8.95
CA SER A 5 -0.78 10.71 -8.82
C SER A 5 -0.68 11.88 -9.81
N ASN A 6 -0.76 11.59 -11.12
CA ASN A 6 -0.46 12.56 -12.18
C ASN A 6 -1.49 12.59 -13.34
N THR A 7 -2.77 12.35 -13.06
CA THR A 7 -3.82 12.31 -14.11
C THR A 7 -5.04 13.17 -13.77
N ASP A 8 -5.65 13.75 -14.80
CA ASP A 8 -6.93 14.45 -14.73
C ASP A 8 -8.14 13.49 -14.84
N LYS A 9 -7.92 12.25 -15.27
CA LYS A 9 -8.94 11.18 -15.17
C LYS A 9 -9.05 10.70 -13.74
N LEU A 10 -10.13 10.02 -13.37
CA LEU A 10 -10.26 9.44 -12.03
C LEU A 10 -9.16 8.40 -11.76
N ILE A 11 -9.00 7.46 -12.69
CA ILE A 11 -7.91 6.49 -12.76
C ILE A 11 -7.45 6.39 -14.22
N ASP A 12 -6.15 6.35 -14.45
CA ASP A 12 -5.53 6.02 -15.73
C ASP A 12 -4.41 5.01 -15.48
N GLY A 13 -4.02 4.21 -16.48
CA GLY A 13 -2.98 3.24 -16.24
C GLY A 13 -2.70 2.29 -17.37
N GLU A 14 -1.68 1.48 -17.16
CA GLU A 14 -1.23 0.46 -18.09
C GLU A 14 -1.02 -0.88 -17.35
N VAL A 15 -1.52 -1.95 -17.97
CA VAL A 15 -1.29 -3.31 -17.53
C VAL A 15 -0.52 -4.03 -18.64
N ARG A 16 0.71 -4.46 -18.34
CA ARG A 16 1.49 -5.32 -19.24
C ARG A 16 1.58 -6.71 -18.65
N TYR A 17 1.13 -7.69 -19.41
CA TYR A 17 1.17 -9.09 -19.02
C TYR A 17 1.74 -9.95 -20.15
N LYS A 18 2.50 -10.98 -19.77
CA LYS A 18 3.07 -11.95 -20.74
C LYS A 18 2.40 -13.31 -20.70
N ALA A 19 1.84 -13.72 -19.57
CA ALA A 19 1.31 -15.07 -19.38
C ALA A 19 -0.17 -15.13 -18.98
N SER A 20 -0.72 -14.09 -18.33
CA SER A 20 -2.08 -14.10 -17.77
C SER A 20 -2.89 -12.94 -18.31
N GLU A 21 -4.14 -13.17 -18.70
CA GLU A 21 -5.05 -12.07 -19.03
C GLU A 21 -5.50 -11.37 -17.75
N TYR A 22 -5.66 -10.05 -17.81
CA TYR A 22 -6.24 -9.26 -16.72
C TYR A 22 -7.56 -8.66 -17.18
N ASN A 23 -8.56 -8.70 -16.31
CA ASN A 23 -9.78 -7.91 -16.46
C ASN A 23 -9.62 -6.65 -15.64
N PHE A 24 -9.84 -5.50 -16.27
CA PHE A 24 -10.11 -4.26 -15.58
C PHE A 24 -11.62 -4.02 -15.60
N ASP A 25 -12.23 -3.96 -14.43
CA ASP A 25 -13.66 -3.74 -14.23
C ASP A 25 -13.87 -2.56 -13.28
N GLY A 26 -15.06 -1.98 -13.28
CA GLY A 26 -15.37 -0.88 -12.38
C GLY A 26 -16.85 -0.68 -12.14
N GLU A 27 -17.21 -0.46 -10.89
CA GLU A 27 -18.54 -0.07 -10.45
C GLU A 27 -18.52 1.41 -10.10
N ILE A 28 -19.26 2.22 -10.86
CA ILE A 28 -19.39 3.66 -10.63
C ILE A 28 -20.80 3.95 -10.15
N SER A 29 -20.90 4.58 -8.99
CA SER A 29 -22.12 5.21 -8.48
C SER A 29 -22.00 6.74 -8.53
N ASP A 30 -23.05 7.45 -8.14
CA ASP A 30 -23.05 8.91 -8.09
C ASP A 30 -22.01 9.50 -7.12
N THR A 31 -21.58 8.73 -6.11
CA THR A 31 -20.69 9.21 -5.03
C THR A 31 -19.40 8.43 -4.86
N SER A 32 -19.27 7.27 -5.51
CA SER A 32 -18.11 6.39 -5.36
C SER A 32 -17.82 5.64 -6.65
N ALA A 33 -16.55 5.36 -6.90
CA ALA A 33 -16.12 4.49 -7.98
C ALA A 33 -15.18 3.43 -7.43
N LEU A 34 -15.50 2.17 -7.66
CA LEU A 34 -14.72 1.03 -7.26
C LEU A 34 -14.14 0.38 -8.52
N PHE A 35 -12.83 0.19 -8.58
CA PHE A 35 -12.17 -0.40 -9.74
C PHE A 35 -11.47 -1.69 -9.32
N PHE A 36 -11.60 -2.72 -10.15
CA PHE A 36 -11.02 -4.02 -9.93
C PHE A 36 -10.06 -4.35 -11.07
N LEU A 37 -8.83 -4.73 -10.72
CA LEU A 37 -7.92 -5.36 -11.67
C LEU A 37 -7.74 -6.82 -11.26
N ILE A 38 -8.41 -7.72 -11.98
CA ILE A 38 -8.47 -9.15 -11.65
C ILE A 38 -7.62 -9.92 -12.66
N GLN A 39 -6.62 -10.64 -12.17
CA GLN A 39 -5.91 -11.61 -12.98
C GLN A 39 -6.83 -12.80 -13.26
N LYS A 40 -7.12 -13.09 -14.54
CA LYS A 40 -7.76 -14.36 -14.91
C LYS A 40 -6.77 -15.50 -14.67
N GLU A 41 -7.20 -16.52 -13.92
CA GLU A 41 -6.44 -17.77 -13.86
C GLU A 41 -6.27 -18.35 -15.27
N LYS A 42 -5.04 -18.72 -15.65
CA LYS A 42 -4.83 -19.67 -16.75
C LYS A 42 -4.71 -21.06 -16.17
N GLY A 43 -5.51 -21.98 -16.71
CA GLY A 43 -5.39 -23.42 -16.45
C GLY A 43 -3.96 -23.93 -16.61
N LYS A 44 -3.63 -24.94 -15.79
CA LYS A 44 -2.37 -25.70 -15.70
C LYS A 44 -1.33 -25.37 -16.78
N SER A 45 -0.33 -24.56 -16.43
CA SER A 45 0.87 -24.42 -17.26
C SER A 45 1.78 -25.64 -17.07
N VAL A 46 1.99 -26.40 -18.14
CA VAL A 46 3.01 -27.46 -18.21
C VAL A 46 4.39 -26.79 -18.15
N ALA A 47 5.21 -27.17 -17.17
CA ALA A 47 6.55 -26.64 -16.97
C ALA A 47 7.47 -27.02 -18.14
N THR A 48 7.79 -26.06 -19.02
CA THR A 48 8.84 -26.22 -20.03
C THR A 48 10.18 -25.78 -19.46
N ILE A 49 11.10 -26.73 -19.31
CA ILE A 49 12.42 -26.62 -18.67
C ILE A 49 13.47 -26.10 -19.68
N PHE A 50 13.18 -25.00 -20.38
CA PHE A 50 14.20 -24.31 -21.18
C PHE A 50 14.12 -22.80 -20.95
N GLN A 51 15.29 -22.25 -20.61
CA GLN A 51 15.54 -20.88 -20.19
C GLN A 51 14.92 -19.84 -21.13
N SER A 52 14.36 -18.75 -20.59
CA SER A 52 14.63 -17.36 -21.03
C SER A 52 13.57 -16.35 -20.55
N ARG A 53 14.09 -15.32 -19.86
CA ARG A 53 13.47 -14.04 -19.41
C ARG A 53 12.47 -14.13 -18.24
N LYS A 54 12.79 -13.42 -17.15
CA LYS A 54 11.90 -13.13 -16.02
C LYS A 54 10.51 -12.78 -16.58
N LYS A 55 9.51 -13.62 -16.29
CA LYS A 55 8.12 -13.37 -16.63
C LYS A 55 7.56 -12.45 -15.55
N THR A 56 7.60 -11.14 -15.76
CA THR A 56 7.02 -10.15 -14.84
C THR A 56 5.75 -9.59 -15.43
N ASN A 57 4.71 -9.50 -14.60
CA ASN A 57 3.53 -8.69 -14.88
C ASN A 57 3.80 -7.30 -14.33
N PHE A 58 3.30 -6.27 -15.01
CA PHE A 58 3.51 -4.89 -14.63
C PHE A 58 2.17 -4.18 -14.59
N LEU A 59 1.90 -3.53 -13.46
CA LEU A 59 0.77 -2.64 -13.24
C LEU A 59 1.34 -1.26 -12.95
N ASN A 60 0.95 -0.27 -13.75
CA ASN A 60 1.21 1.14 -13.48
C ASN A 60 -0.11 1.89 -13.47
N LEU A 61 -0.44 2.50 -12.34
CA LEU A 61 -1.64 3.29 -12.15
C LEU A 61 -1.29 4.75 -11.87
N HIS A 62 -2.15 5.61 -12.38
CA HIS A 62 -2.15 7.04 -12.21
C HIS A 62 -3.50 7.42 -11.59
N LEU A 63 -3.49 8.05 -10.43
CA LEU A 63 -4.69 8.42 -9.69
C LEU A 63 -4.90 9.94 -9.70
N ASN A 64 -6.16 10.36 -9.71
CA ASN A 64 -6.52 11.77 -9.59
C ASN A 64 -6.24 12.31 -8.18
N GLN A 65 -5.76 13.55 -8.05
CA GLN A 65 -5.50 14.17 -6.74
C GLN A 65 -6.72 14.82 -6.09
N ASN A 66 -7.79 15.07 -6.85
CA ASN A 66 -8.96 15.79 -6.38
C ASN A 66 -9.83 15.01 -5.36
N PRO A 67 -10.18 13.74 -5.60
CA PRO A 67 -11.06 13.01 -4.68
C PRO A 67 -10.32 12.59 -3.40
N ILE A 68 -11.12 12.25 -2.38
CA ILE A 68 -10.64 11.55 -1.19
C ILE A 68 -10.65 10.05 -1.49
N TRP A 69 -9.53 9.38 -1.26
CA TRP A 69 -9.32 7.99 -1.61
C TRP A 69 -9.39 7.05 -0.41
N GLU A 70 -9.98 5.89 -0.66
CA GLU A 70 -9.78 4.66 0.13
C GLU A 70 -9.10 3.66 -0.79
N ILE A 71 -7.86 3.27 -0.46
CA ILE A 71 -7.00 2.47 -1.34
C ILE A 71 -6.79 1.11 -0.69
N LYS A 72 -7.25 0.04 -1.34
CA LYS A 72 -6.94 -1.33 -0.94
C LYS A 72 -6.08 -2.02 -1.98
N VAL A 73 -4.91 -2.48 -1.56
CA VAL A 73 -3.99 -3.30 -2.34
C VAL A 73 -3.91 -4.68 -1.69
N ASN A 74 -4.27 -5.72 -2.45
CA ASN A 74 -4.04 -7.10 -2.05
C ASN A 74 -3.19 -7.76 -3.15
N ALA A 75 -1.98 -8.20 -2.78
CA ALA A 75 -1.07 -8.84 -3.72
C ALA A 75 -0.26 -9.93 -3.04
N ASP A 76 -0.27 -11.14 -3.57
CA ASP A 76 0.54 -12.24 -3.01
C ASP A 76 2.04 -12.00 -3.17
N ILE A 77 2.48 -11.69 -4.40
CA ILE A 77 3.88 -11.45 -4.73
C ILE A 77 3.98 -10.16 -5.53
N SER A 78 4.64 -9.14 -4.96
CA SER A 78 4.75 -7.84 -5.62
C SER A 78 5.97 -7.04 -5.17
N ASP A 79 6.61 -6.37 -6.12
CA ASP A 79 7.51 -5.25 -5.83
C ASP A 79 6.70 -3.95 -5.87
N PHE A 80 6.65 -3.20 -4.77
CA PHE A 80 5.86 -1.98 -4.62
C PHE A 80 6.70 -0.71 -4.85
N ASP A 81 6.16 0.19 -5.67
CA ASP A 81 6.59 1.59 -5.78
C ASP A 81 5.33 2.46 -5.79
N LEU A 82 4.82 2.78 -4.61
CA LEU A 82 3.54 3.47 -4.45
C LEU A 82 3.79 4.91 -4.00
N ASP A 83 3.60 5.87 -4.90
CA ASP A 83 3.69 7.30 -4.61
C ASP A 83 2.29 7.91 -4.44
N LEU A 84 1.84 7.89 -3.18
CA LEU A 84 0.55 8.43 -2.74
C LEU A 84 0.73 9.81 -2.08
N SER A 85 1.92 10.42 -2.18
CA SER A 85 2.30 11.65 -1.47
C SER A 85 1.42 12.86 -1.78
N SER A 86 0.85 12.93 -2.99
CA SER A 86 -0.06 14.00 -3.38
C SER A 86 -1.54 13.66 -3.23
N LEU A 87 -1.85 12.42 -2.80
CA LEU A 87 -3.22 11.97 -2.66
C LEU A 87 -3.80 12.29 -1.29
N LYS A 88 -5.07 12.65 -1.30
CA LYS A 88 -5.93 12.77 -0.13
C LYS A 88 -6.45 11.38 0.25
N SER A 89 -5.71 10.65 1.06
CA SER A 89 -6.08 9.27 1.43
C SER A 89 -6.72 9.24 2.82
N LYS A 90 -7.97 8.79 2.90
CA LYS A 90 -8.66 8.55 4.17
C LYS A 90 -8.24 7.21 4.77
N GLU A 91 -8.13 6.20 3.91
CA GLU A 91 -7.73 4.85 4.29
C GLU A 91 -6.76 4.26 3.25
N ILE A 92 -5.72 3.58 3.73
CA ILE A 92 -4.81 2.78 2.90
C ILE A 92 -4.71 1.40 3.54
N LYS A 93 -5.07 0.36 2.81
CA LYS A 93 -4.95 -1.03 3.24
C LYS A 93 -4.05 -1.81 2.29
N ILE A 94 -3.02 -2.45 2.84
CA ILE A 94 -2.05 -3.25 2.07
C ILE A 94 -1.95 -4.64 2.72
N GLU A 95 -2.33 -5.65 1.95
CA GLU A 95 -2.24 -7.06 2.31
C GLU A 95 -1.26 -7.74 1.34
N SER A 96 -0.19 -8.32 1.86
CA SER A 96 0.82 -8.99 1.00
C SER A 96 1.58 -10.12 1.69
N ASN A 97 1.83 -11.19 0.92
CA ASN A 97 2.51 -12.39 1.41
C ASN A 97 4.02 -12.43 1.15
N PHE A 98 4.48 -11.83 0.04
CA PHE A 98 5.88 -11.78 -0.35
C PHE A 98 6.12 -10.50 -1.15
N SER A 99 6.56 -9.44 -0.48
CA SER A 99 6.77 -8.17 -1.16
C SER A 99 8.02 -7.43 -0.74
N SER A 100 8.46 -6.55 -1.63
CA SER A 100 9.52 -5.60 -1.32
C SER A 100 9.17 -4.25 -1.93
N GLY A 101 9.60 -3.14 -1.32
CA GLY A 101 9.30 -1.85 -1.95
C GLY A 101 9.27 -0.65 -1.03
N LYS A 102 8.72 0.43 -1.60
CA LYS A 102 8.54 1.71 -0.93
C LYS A 102 7.12 2.25 -1.15
N ILE A 103 6.64 2.97 -0.15
CA ILE A 103 5.32 3.60 -0.15
C ILE A 103 5.49 5.01 0.41
N ASN A 104 5.22 6.03 -0.40
CA ASN A 104 5.19 7.42 0.03
C ASN A 104 3.75 7.80 0.33
N ILE A 105 3.46 8.29 1.53
CA ILE A 105 2.10 8.62 1.96
C ILE A 105 1.94 10.15 2.01
N GLY A 106 0.79 10.63 1.54
CA GLY A 106 0.45 12.05 1.58
C GLY A 106 0.05 12.53 2.96
N LYS A 107 -0.41 13.78 3.08
CA LYS A 107 -0.90 14.30 4.37
C LYS A 107 -2.23 13.66 4.78
N PRO A 108 -2.45 13.41 6.08
CA PRO A 108 -3.72 12.88 6.57
C PRO A 108 -4.83 13.93 6.41
N ILE A 109 -6.06 13.46 6.34
CA ILE A 109 -7.28 14.29 6.35
C ILE A 109 -8.01 14.04 7.66
N SER A 110 -7.81 14.93 8.64
CA SER A 110 -8.16 14.64 10.03
C SER A 110 -7.49 13.32 10.46
N GLU A 111 -8.24 12.35 10.97
CA GLU A 111 -7.73 11.00 11.18
C GLU A 111 -7.68 10.22 9.87
N SER A 112 -6.50 9.74 9.47
CA SER A 112 -6.35 8.80 8.34
C SER A 112 -5.78 7.48 8.82
N ARG A 113 -6.26 6.38 8.23
CA ARG A 113 -5.97 5.02 8.72
C ARG A 113 -5.14 4.24 7.73
N ILE A 114 -4.10 3.57 8.24
CA ILE A 114 -3.23 2.73 7.44
C ILE A 114 -3.22 1.32 8.03
N TYR A 115 -3.60 0.35 7.23
CA TYR A 115 -3.67 -1.06 7.61
C TYR A 115 -2.65 -1.85 6.81
N LEU A 116 -1.74 -2.52 7.50
CA LEU A 116 -0.68 -3.31 6.89
C LEU A 116 -0.76 -4.74 7.43
N ASP A 117 -1.04 -5.69 6.56
CA ASP A 117 -0.99 -7.13 6.84
C ASP A 117 0.07 -7.77 5.95
N LEU A 118 1.22 -8.06 6.55
CA LEU A 118 2.45 -8.35 5.82
C LEU A 118 3.06 -9.67 6.29
N ASN A 119 3.29 -10.57 5.36
CA ASN A 119 4.11 -11.75 5.56
C ASN A 119 5.36 -11.65 4.67
N PHE A 120 6.51 -12.19 5.12
CA PHE A 120 7.77 -12.27 4.37
C PHE A 120 8.08 -11.05 3.48
N THR A 121 8.02 -9.86 4.07
CA THR A 121 8.02 -8.60 3.33
C THR A 121 9.10 -7.64 3.80
N ASN A 122 9.62 -6.79 2.90
CA ASN A 122 10.56 -5.72 3.21
C ASN A 122 10.07 -4.36 2.66
N LEU A 123 9.51 -3.51 3.51
CA LEU A 123 8.93 -2.22 3.09
C LEU A 123 9.58 -1.03 3.78
N LYS A 124 9.72 0.03 2.99
CA LYS A 124 9.95 1.39 3.47
C LYS A 124 8.66 2.20 3.32
N ILE A 125 8.27 2.87 4.39
CA ILE A 125 7.07 3.70 4.41
C ILE A 125 7.51 5.09 4.80
N ASP A 126 7.39 6.02 3.86
CA ASP A 126 7.76 7.42 4.05
C ASP A 126 6.49 8.19 4.39
N LEU A 127 6.44 8.74 5.60
CA LEU A 127 5.38 9.60 6.09
C LEU A 127 5.79 11.08 5.95
N PRO A 128 4.87 12.04 5.91
CA PRO A 128 5.22 13.46 5.94
C PRO A 128 5.88 13.84 7.28
N ASP A 129 6.94 14.67 7.26
CA ASP A 129 7.70 15.06 8.47
C ASP A 129 6.89 15.79 9.55
N ASP A 130 5.75 16.39 9.19
CA ASP A 130 4.96 17.31 10.01
C ASP A 130 3.62 16.75 10.51
N VAL A 131 3.53 15.42 10.66
CA VAL A 131 2.30 14.74 11.09
C VAL A 131 2.52 13.91 12.34
N ASP A 132 1.52 13.92 13.22
CA ASP A 132 1.53 13.03 14.37
C ASP A 132 0.99 11.65 13.96
N VAL A 133 1.61 10.61 14.50
CA VAL A 133 1.36 9.21 14.17
C VAL A 133 1.15 8.40 15.46
N GLU A 134 0.20 7.48 15.41
CA GLU A 134 0.10 6.33 16.30
C GLU A 134 0.30 5.04 15.50
N VAL A 135 1.10 4.12 16.03
CA VAL A 135 1.34 2.80 15.46
C VAL A 135 0.96 1.74 16.48
N ILE A 136 -0.02 0.93 16.11
CA ILE A 136 -0.45 -0.28 16.82
C ILE A 136 0.16 -1.46 16.06
N THR A 137 1.10 -2.19 16.68
CA THR A 137 1.85 -3.25 16.00
C THR A 137 1.70 -4.60 16.66
N ASP A 138 1.23 -5.58 15.90
CA ASP A 138 1.35 -7.00 16.22
C ASP A 138 2.43 -7.61 15.32
N LYS A 139 3.60 -7.86 15.90
CA LYS A 139 4.76 -8.35 15.15
C LYS A 139 5.24 -9.70 15.67
N ASN A 140 5.42 -10.64 14.76
CA ASN A 140 6.04 -11.94 15.00
C ASN A 140 7.29 -12.07 14.12
N PHE A 141 8.45 -12.37 14.72
CA PHE A 141 9.74 -12.51 14.01
C PHE A 141 10.06 -11.39 13.01
N SER A 142 9.53 -10.18 13.24
CA SER A 142 9.64 -9.05 12.33
C SER A 142 10.40 -7.90 12.98
N ASN A 143 11.18 -7.19 12.17
CA ASN A 143 11.81 -5.95 12.58
C ASN A 143 10.92 -4.78 12.15
N VAL A 144 10.59 -3.90 13.08
CA VAL A 144 9.79 -2.71 12.81
C VAL A 144 10.52 -1.52 13.41
N ASP A 145 10.96 -0.62 12.53
CA ASP A 145 11.66 0.61 12.89
C ASP A 145 10.66 1.77 12.97
N LEU A 146 10.49 2.32 14.17
CA LEU A 146 9.50 3.33 14.53
C LEU A 146 10.20 4.58 15.06
N ILE A 147 11.02 5.19 14.21
CA ILE A 147 11.83 6.36 14.58
C ILE A 147 10.93 7.51 15.02
N GLY A 148 11.28 8.14 16.15
CA GLY A 148 10.56 9.32 16.65
C GLY A 148 9.25 9.02 17.40
N LEU A 149 8.88 7.75 17.57
CA LEU A 149 7.70 7.35 18.34
C LEU A 149 8.07 6.87 19.74
N GLU A 150 7.31 7.30 20.74
CA GLU A 150 7.42 6.86 22.12
C GLU A 150 6.47 5.68 22.36
N GLN A 151 6.93 4.64 23.05
CA GLN A 151 6.06 3.55 23.45
C GLN A 151 5.17 4.01 24.61
N ILE A 152 3.86 4.04 24.40
CA ILE A 152 2.89 4.45 25.43
C ILE A 152 2.26 3.24 26.13
N GLU A 153 2.05 2.15 25.40
CA GLU A 153 1.54 0.89 25.94
C GLU A 153 2.21 -0.31 25.25
N LYS A 154 1.88 -1.52 25.70
CA LYS A 154 2.30 -2.73 24.99
C LYS A 154 1.76 -2.66 23.56
N ASN A 155 2.65 -2.77 22.58
CA ASN A 155 2.34 -2.76 21.15
C ASN A 155 1.81 -1.42 20.59
N ILE A 156 1.76 -0.33 21.39
CA ILE A 156 1.27 0.98 20.94
C ILE A 156 2.38 2.02 21.10
N TYR A 157 2.70 2.67 19.98
CA TYR A 157 3.74 3.68 19.86
C TYR A 157 3.14 4.96 19.30
N ARG A 158 3.56 6.11 19.78
CA ARG A 158 2.90 7.37 19.46
C ARG A 158 3.88 8.54 19.45
N SER A 159 3.64 9.47 18.54
CA SER A 159 4.29 10.78 18.54
C SER A 159 3.83 11.63 19.73
N LYS A 160 4.69 12.54 20.19
CA LYS A 160 4.46 13.30 21.43
C LYS A 160 3.23 14.22 21.39
N ASN A 161 2.84 14.73 20.22
CA ASN A 161 1.75 15.72 20.10
C ASN A 161 0.44 15.13 19.57
N PHE A 162 0.36 13.82 19.39
CA PHE A 162 -0.80 13.13 18.82
C PHE A 162 -2.16 13.55 19.40
N ASP A 163 -2.31 13.63 20.72
CA ASP A 163 -3.59 14.02 21.35
C ASP A 163 -3.95 15.51 21.18
N ARG A 164 -3.04 16.32 20.61
CA ARG A 164 -3.18 17.78 20.47
C ARG A 164 -3.38 18.20 19.02
N THR A 165 -3.22 17.29 18.07
CA THR A 165 -3.48 17.56 16.65
C THR A 165 -4.87 17.10 16.24
N LYS A 166 -5.35 17.63 15.12
CA LYS A 166 -6.57 17.15 14.43
C LYS A 166 -6.25 16.23 13.26
N ASP A 167 -5.06 16.39 12.71
CA ASP A 167 -4.59 15.70 11.51
C ASP A 167 -3.49 14.72 11.94
N HIS A 168 -3.79 13.42 11.88
CA HIS A 168 -2.92 12.36 12.36
C HIS A 168 -3.14 11.05 11.62
N PHE A 169 -2.14 10.17 11.69
CA PHE A 169 -2.25 8.80 11.23
C PHE A 169 -2.46 7.83 12.37
N VAL A 170 -3.37 6.86 12.16
CA VAL A 170 -3.43 5.63 12.95
C VAL A 170 -2.99 4.49 12.05
N ILE A 171 -1.91 3.82 12.42
CA ILE A 171 -1.31 2.73 11.64
C ILE A 171 -1.47 1.43 12.41
N GLU A 172 -2.16 0.47 11.82
CA GLU A 172 -2.28 -0.90 12.33
C GLU A 172 -1.38 -1.81 11.49
N LEU A 173 -0.34 -2.34 12.11
CA LEU A 173 0.66 -3.20 11.48
C LEU A 173 0.60 -4.61 12.07
N SER A 174 0.09 -5.56 11.30
CA SER A 174 0.31 -6.99 11.52
C SER A 174 1.44 -7.47 10.62
N SER A 175 2.50 -8.02 11.21
CA SER A 175 3.64 -8.51 10.42
C SER A 175 4.22 -9.82 10.92
N ASN A 176 4.55 -10.71 9.97
CA ASN A 176 5.28 -11.94 10.23
C ASN A 176 6.50 -12.07 9.31
N PHE A 177 7.65 -12.43 9.86
CA PHE A 177 8.93 -12.57 9.13
C PHE A 177 9.28 -11.40 8.20
N SER A 178 8.98 -10.17 8.62
CA SER A 178 9.07 -8.99 7.78
C SER A 178 10.02 -7.92 8.35
N SER A 179 10.46 -7.00 7.51
CA SER A 179 11.16 -5.78 7.88
C SER A 179 10.35 -4.59 7.41
N VAL A 180 9.97 -3.71 8.32
CA VAL A 180 9.20 -2.50 8.01
C VAL A 180 9.89 -1.32 8.66
N SER A 181 10.25 -0.30 7.88
CA SER A 181 10.82 0.94 8.40
C SER A 181 9.94 2.12 8.05
N PHE A 182 9.60 2.91 9.08
CA PHE A 182 8.92 4.19 8.93
C PHE A 182 9.96 5.31 8.95
N HIS A 183 9.83 6.24 8.00
CA HIS A 183 10.66 7.44 7.87
C HIS A 183 9.81 8.70 7.94
#